data_AF-A0A1H2Y3G9-F1
#
_entry.id   AF-A0A1H2Y3G9-F1
#
_cell.length_a   1.000
_cell.length_b   1.000
_cell.length_c   1.000
_cell.angle_alpha   90.00
_cell.angle_beta   90.00
_cell.angle_gamma   90.00
#
_symmetry.space_group_name_H-M   'P 1'
#
loop_
_entity.id
_entity.type
_entity.pdbx_description
1 polymer ?
#
loop_
_entity_poly.entity_id
_entity_poly.type
_entity_poly.pdbx_seq_one_letter_code
_entity_poly.pdbx_strand_id
1 'polypeptide(L)'
;MELQTLNIGSDESEYKVTIYNKLLERKAKLIKNPLDVSTEEKDYLETKKHWWRIEFKLKGQAASVDRSFNAFSENNVFRGLKVYKPDYKAADDMRTRAMVYYLLNHEDEWGNLSWESKKKYKEYIEAFSDYDLVDYLKDCYLRQCDMLKGQYIDYVLSDSSKNRKAR
;
A
#
# COMPACT_ATOMS: atom_id res chain seq x y z
N MET A 1 -10.98 6.64 -17.76
CA MET A 1 -10.58 5.65 -16.74
C MET A 1 -10.24 6.42 -15.49
N GLU A 2 -11.04 6.26 -14.43
CA GLU A 2 -10.71 6.86 -13.14
C GLU A 2 -9.54 6.10 -12.49
N LEU A 3 -8.59 6.84 -11.95
CA LEU A 3 -7.48 6.27 -11.19
C LEU A 3 -8.01 5.76 -9.86
N GLN A 4 -8.16 4.45 -9.73
CA GLN A 4 -8.47 3.81 -8.46
C GLN A 4 -7.29 4.04 -7.49
N THR A 5 -7.46 5.00 -6.58
CA THR A 5 -6.45 5.45 -5.62
C THR A 5 -7.11 5.58 -4.25
N LEU A 6 -6.60 4.82 -3.28
CA LEU A 6 -6.97 4.91 -1.88
C LEU A 6 -5.85 5.66 -1.12
N ASN A 7 -6.22 6.76 -0.46
CA ASN A 7 -5.32 7.52 0.40
C ASN A 7 -5.69 7.29 1.87
N ILE A 8 -4.72 6.89 2.68
CA ILE A 8 -4.86 6.72 4.12
C ILE A 8 -3.93 7.75 4.78
N GLY A 9 -4.53 8.75 5.44
CA GLY A 9 -3.83 9.91 5.99
C GLY A 9 -3.81 11.11 5.04
N SER A 10 -3.52 12.30 5.59
CA SER A 10 -3.45 13.55 4.84
C SER A 10 -2.04 13.78 4.26
N ASP A 11 -1.92 14.64 3.25
CA ASP A 11 -0.60 14.99 2.69
C ASP A 11 0.29 15.77 3.65
N GLU A 12 -0.30 16.40 4.66
CA GLU A 12 0.40 17.12 5.73
C GLU A 12 0.93 16.19 6.81
N SER A 13 0.32 15.01 6.97
CA SER A 13 0.73 14.05 7.99
C SER A 13 2.17 13.56 7.79
N GLU A 14 2.79 13.19 8.92
CA GLU A 14 4.11 12.54 8.90
C GLU A 14 4.07 11.13 8.31
N TYR A 15 2.89 10.51 8.24
CA TYR A 15 2.69 9.15 7.77
C TYR A 15 1.45 9.08 6.90
N LYS A 16 1.65 8.82 5.61
CA LYS A 16 0.58 8.62 4.63
C LYS A 16 0.83 7.34 3.85
N VAL A 17 -0.22 6.55 3.65
CA VAL A 17 -0.20 5.37 2.77
C VAL A 17 -1.07 5.66 1.56
N THR A 18 -0.56 5.37 0.38
CA THR A 18 -1.32 5.48 -0.88
C THR A 18 -1.31 4.13 -1.58
N ILE A 19 -2.50 3.60 -1.87
CA ILE A 19 -2.67 2.36 -2.62
C ILE A 19 -3.30 2.72 -3.95
N TYR A 20 -2.64 2.39 -5.07
CA TYR A 20 -3.14 2.78 -6.38
C TYR A 20 -2.81 1.77 -7.47
N ASN A 21 -3.63 1.81 -8.52
CA ASN A 21 -3.41 1.02 -9.72
C ASN A 21 -2.23 1.59 -10.52
N LYS A 22 -1.05 1.01 -10.32
CA LYS A 22 0.20 1.42 -10.95
C LYS A 22 0.20 1.19 -12.46
N LEU A 23 -0.52 0.16 -12.93
CA LEU A 23 -0.68 -0.10 -14.36
C LEU A 23 -1.37 1.07 -15.04
N LEU A 24 -2.50 1.54 -14.50
CA LEU A 24 -3.25 2.66 -15.04
C LEU A 24 -2.46 3.96 -14.97
N GLU A 25 -1.76 4.21 -13.85
CA GLU A 25 -0.90 5.39 -13.71
C GLU A 25 0.22 5.42 -14.75
N ARG A 26 0.88 4.28 -15.00
CA ARG A 26 1.92 4.18 -16.03
C ARG A 26 1.38 4.32 -17.44
N LYS A 27 0.24 3.69 -17.76
CA LYS A 27 -0.43 3.84 -19.07
C LYS A 27 -0.85 5.29 -19.32
N ALA A 28 -1.36 5.98 -18.30
CA ALA A 28 -1.72 7.40 -18.42
C ALA A 28 -0.50 8.30 -18.68
N LYS A 29 0.64 8.04 -18.03
CA LYS A 29 1.89 8.77 -18.30
C LYS A 29 2.42 8.52 -19.72
N LEU A 30 2.36 7.27 -20.18
CA LEU A 30 2.68 6.87 -21.55
C LEU A 30 1.89 7.64 -22.61
N ILE A 31 0.57 7.75 -22.40
CA ILE A 31 -0.31 8.48 -23.32
C ILE A 31 0.08 9.96 -23.38
N LYS A 32 0.47 10.55 -22.24
CA LYS A 32 0.89 11.96 -22.17
C LYS A 32 2.27 12.20 -22.79
N ASN A 33 3.23 11.32 -22.53
CA ASN A 33 4.60 11.42 -23.03
C ASN A 33 5.06 10.10 -23.70
N PRO A 34 4.72 9.87 -24.98
CA PRO A 34 5.01 8.61 -25.66
C PRO A 34 6.50 8.35 -25.94
N LEU A 35 7.33 9.40 -25.86
CA LEU A 35 8.78 9.37 -26.12
C LEU A 35 9.61 8.95 -24.89
N ASP A 36 9.03 8.98 -23.70
CA ASP A 36 9.73 8.72 -22.43
C ASP A 36 9.83 7.21 -22.10
N VAL A 37 9.39 6.33 -23.00
CA VAL A 37 9.19 4.91 -22.69
C VAL A 37 9.73 4.01 -23.80
N SER A 38 10.58 3.05 -23.41
CA SER A 38 11.16 2.06 -24.32
C SER A 38 10.10 1.11 -24.87
N THR A 39 10.39 0.48 -26.02
CA THR A 39 9.53 -0.55 -26.61
C THR A 39 9.28 -1.70 -25.62
N GLU A 40 10.29 -2.08 -24.85
CA GLU A 40 10.22 -3.14 -23.83
C GLU A 40 9.24 -2.80 -22.70
N GLU A 41 9.21 -1.54 -22.23
CA GLU A 41 8.28 -1.13 -21.17
C GLU A 41 6.84 -1.09 -21.69
N LYS A 42 6.60 -0.82 -22.99
CA LYS A 42 5.27 -0.93 -23.60
C LYS A 42 4.79 -2.38 -23.62
N ASP A 43 5.61 -3.30 -24.13
CA ASP A 43 5.27 -4.74 -24.17
C ASP A 43 5.00 -5.30 -22.76
N TYR A 44 5.80 -4.87 -21.77
CA TYR A 44 5.59 -5.22 -20.38
C TYR A 44 4.24 -4.73 -19.81
N LEU A 45 3.82 -3.51 -20.18
CA LEU A 45 2.54 -2.94 -19.72
C LEU A 45 1.32 -3.56 -20.43
N GLU A 46 1.50 -4.12 -21.62
CA GLU A 46 0.46 -4.84 -22.34
C GLU A 46 0.24 -6.25 -21.77
N THR A 47 1.30 -6.93 -21.36
CA THR A 47 1.23 -8.29 -20.78
C THR A 47 0.73 -8.31 -19.32
N LYS A 48 0.86 -7.20 -18.58
CA LYS A 48 0.42 -7.09 -17.18
C LYS A 48 -1.10 -6.97 -17.08
N LYS A 49 -1.75 -7.96 -16.44
CA LYS A 49 -3.17 -7.89 -16.06
C LYS A 49 -3.43 -7.00 -14.84
N HIS A 50 -2.59 -7.11 -13.81
CA HIS A 50 -2.71 -6.36 -12.56
C HIS A 50 -1.35 -5.84 -12.10
N TRP A 51 -1.29 -4.55 -11.75
CA TRP A 51 -0.12 -3.96 -11.09
C TRP A 51 -0.58 -2.87 -10.13
N TRP A 52 -0.54 -3.19 -8.84
CA TRP A 52 -0.88 -2.27 -7.77
C TRP A 52 0.40 -1.86 -7.03
N ARG A 53 0.39 -0.65 -6.48
CA ARG A 53 1.45 -0.16 -5.61
C ARG A 53 0.86 0.28 -4.28
N ILE A 54 1.54 -0.10 -3.20
CA ILE A 54 1.37 0.46 -1.86
C ILE A 54 2.59 1.36 -1.63
N GLU A 55 2.35 2.64 -1.39
CA GLU A 55 3.39 3.66 -1.24
C GLU A 55 3.27 4.30 0.14
N PHE A 56 4.37 4.25 0.89
CA PHE A 56 4.47 4.84 2.22
C PHE A 56 5.24 6.15 2.12
N LYS A 57 4.59 7.25 2.47
CA LYS A 57 5.20 8.57 2.55
C LYS A 57 5.45 8.90 4.02
N LEU A 58 6.72 8.97 4.37
CA LEU A 58 7.19 9.23 5.73
C LEU A 58 7.86 10.61 5.80
N LYS A 59 7.59 11.37 6.85
CA LYS A 59 8.23 12.66 7.14
C LYS A 59 8.59 12.78 8.62
N GLY A 60 9.49 13.71 8.94
CA GLY A 60 9.82 14.04 10.32
C GLY A 60 10.20 12.82 11.15
N GLN A 61 9.55 12.62 12.29
CA GLN A 61 9.85 11.50 13.20
C GLN A 61 9.44 10.14 12.61
N ALA A 62 8.43 10.10 11.75
CA ALA A 62 8.06 8.87 11.05
C ALA A 62 9.09 8.43 9.99
N ALA A 63 10.01 9.29 9.57
CA ALA A 63 11.11 8.94 8.66
C ALA A 63 12.36 8.39 9.40
N SER A 64 12.30 8.22 10.73
CA SER A 64 13.42 7.69 11.50
C SER A 64 13.68 6.20 11.20
N VAL A 65 14.96 5.87 10.96
CA VAL A 65 15.45 4.51 10.69
C VAL A 65 15.15 3.57 11.86
N ASP A 66 15.40 4.02 13.08
CA ASP A 66 15.25 3.18 14.28
C ASP A 66 13.78 2.83 14.59
N ARG A 67 12.85 3.63 14.07
CA ARG A 67 11.42 3.50 14.34
C ARG A 67 10.67 2.81 13.21
N SER A 68 10.59 3.45 12.05
CA SER A 68 9.70 2.98 10.96
C SER A 68 10.34 1.89 10.12
N PHE A 69 11.67 1.85 10.04
CA PHE A 69 12.41 0.87 9.25
C PHE A 69 12.88 -0.34 10.07
N ASN A 70 12.63 -0.34 11.37
CA ASN A 70 12.76 -1.55 12.18
C ASN A 70 11.46 -2.37 12.06
N ALA A 71 11.48 -3.47 11.30
CA ALA A 71 10.32 -4.33 11.10
C ALA A 71 9.76 -4.95 12.40
N PHE A 72 10.59 -5.07 13.44
CA PHE A 72 10.19 -5.58 14.76
C PHE A 72 9.66 -4.48 15.69
N SER A 73 9.72 -3.20 15.30
CA SER A 73 9.12 -2.12 16.07
C SER A 73 7.60 -2.15 15.95
N GLU A 74 6.90 -1.91 17.06
CA GLU A 74 5.45 -1.65 17.06
C GLU A 74 5.08 -0.42 16.20
N ASN A 75 6.06 0.47 15.98
CA ASN A 75 5.91 1.68 15.19
C ASN A 75 6.46 1.56 13.77
N ASN A 76 6.69 0.34 13.27
CA ASN A 76 7.21 0.11 11.92
C ASN A 76 6.32 0.74 10.82
N VAL A 77 6.86 0.83 9.61
CA VAL A 77 6.19 1.46 8.46
C VAL A 77 4.87 0.79 8.07
N PHE A 78 4.67 -0.48 8.44
CA PHE A 78 3.44 -1.21 8.18
C PHE A 78 2.42 -1.13 9.34
N ARG A 79 2.70 -0.35 10.39
CA ARG A 79 1.86 -0.30 11.59
C ARG A 79 0.39 0.02 11.25
N GLY A 80 -0.51 -0.82 11.75
CA GLY A 80 -1.95 -0.67 11.57
C GLY A 80 -2.46 -0.87 10.13
N LEU A 81 -1.58 -1.05 9.14
CA LEU A 81 -2.00 -1.43 7.80
C LEU A 81 -2.30 -2.93 7.81
N LYS A 82 -3.43 -3.28 7.23
CA LYS A 82 -3.89 -4.65 7.04
C LYS A 82 -4.40 -4.75 5.62
N VAL A 83 -3.91 -5.70 4.84
CA VAL A 83 -4.32 -5.87 3.45
C VAL A 83 -4.72 -7.31 3.24
N TYR A 84 -6.01 -7.54 3.48
CA TYR A 84 -6.61 -8.85 3.45
C TYR A 84 -7.10 -9.23 2.06
N LYS A 85 -7.07 -10.53 1.78
CA LYS A 85 -7.92 -11.15 0.77
C LYS A 85 -9.07 -11.86 1.51
N PRO A 86 -10.27 -11.25 1.59
CA PRO A 86 -11.37 -11.83 2.35
C PRO A 86 -11.83 -13.15 1.72
N ASP A 87 -11.98 -14.21 2.52
CA ASP A 87 -12.73 -15.41 2.13
C ASP A 87 -14.08 -15.45 2.83
N TYR A 88 -15.04 -14.71 2.28
CA TYR A 88 -16.41 -14.70 2.80
C TYR A 88 -17.07 -16.09 2.79
N LYS A 89 -16.56 -17.07 2.02
CA LYS A 89 -17.12 -18.42 1.97
C LYS A 89 -16.81 -19.24 3.21
N ALA A 90 -15.76 -18.89 3.95
CA ALA A 90 -15.41 -19.52 5.23
C ALA A 90 -16.42 -19.21 6.35
N ALA A 91 -17.32 -18.25 6.17
CA ALA A 91 -18.41 -18.00 7.10
C ALA A 91 -19.46 -19.13 7.03
N ASP A 92 -19.68 -19.80 8.18
CA ASP A 92 -20.65 -20.89 8.31
C ASP A 92 -22.11 -20.44 8.09
N ASP A 93 -22.46 -19.26 8.61
CA ASP A 93 -23.82 -18.71 8.49
C ASP A 93 -24.02 -17.98 7.14
N MET A 94 -25.04 -18.41 6.40
CA MET A 94 -25.39 -17.86 5.09
C MET A 94 -25.67 -16.35 5.14
N ARG A 95 -26.30 -15.85 6.21
CA ARG A 95 -26.64 -14.42 6.34
C ARG A 95 -25.38 -13.57 6.47
N THR A 96 -24.45 -14.01 7.31
CA THR A 96 -23.15 -13.38 7.51
C THR A 96 -22.35 -13.39 6.21
N ARG A 97 -22.31 -14.54 5.52
CA ARG A 97 -21.67 -14.67 4.20
C ARG A 97 -22.23 -13.70 3.17
N ALA A 98 -23.55 -13.62 3.05
CA ALA A 98 -24.23 -12.73 2.12
C ALA A 98 -23.94 -11.25 2.44
N MET A 99 -23.97 -10.88 3.73
CA MET A 99 -23.69 -9.53 4.18
C MET A 99 -22.24 -9.12 3.92
N VAL A 100 -21.27 -9.97 4.27
CA VAL A 100 -19.84 -9.72 4.00
C VAL A 100 -19.62 -9.60 2.48
N TYR A 101 -20.17 -10.51 1.68
CA TYR A 101 -20.10 -10.40 0.22
C TYR A 101 -20.67 -9.08 -0.29
N TYR A 102 -21.84 -8.68 0.19
CA TYR A 102 -22.48 -7.42 -0.21
C TYR A 102 -21.59 -6.22 0.12
N LEU A 103 -21.11 -6.11 1.36
CA LEU A 103 -20.24 -5.03 1.84
C LEU A 103 -18.88 -4.96 1.13
N LEU A 104 -18.33 -6.10 0.68
CA LEU A 104 -17.08 -6.13 -0.08
C LEU A 104 -17.25 -5.60 -1.51
N ASN A 105 -18.47 -5.64 -2.06
CA ASN A 105 -18.76 -5.18 -3.42
C ASN A 105 -19.42 -3.79 -3.45
N HIS A 106 -19.89 -3.29 -2.31
CA HIS A 106 -20.59 -2.00 -2.17
C HIS A 106 -19.97 -1.23 -0.98
N GLU A 107 -18.89 -0.50 -1.25
CA GLU A 107 -18.13 0.22 -0.21
C GLU A 107 -18.94 1.33 0.46
N ASP A 108 -19.80 1.99 -0.30
CA ASP A 108 -20.71 3.05 0.14
C ASP A 108 -21.69 2.60 1.22
N GLU A 109 -22.11 1.34 1.18
CA GLU A 109 -23.05 0.74 2.15
C GLU A 109 -22.46 0.58 3.55
N TRP A 110 -21.13 0.59 3.68
CA TRP A 110 -20.51 0.67 5.00
C TRP A 110 -20.99 1.90 5.77
N GLY A 111 -21.26 3.03 5.10
CA GLY A 111 -21.75 4.25 5.72
C GLY A 111 -23.03 4.04 6.55
N ASN A 112 -23.93 3.18 6.04
CA ASN A 112 -25.27 2.94 6.58
C ASN A 112 -25.29 2.03 7.81
N LEU A 113 -24.18 1.35 8.12
CA LEU A 113 -24.08 0.44 9.26
C LEU A 113 -23.82 1.18 10.59
N SER A 114 -24.38 0.63 11.69
CA SER A 114 -24.00 1.03 13.05
C SER A 114 -22.53 0.74 13.32
N TRP A 115 -21.95 1.39 14.34
CA TRP A 115 -20.56 1.17 14.72
C TRP A 115 -20.30 -0.30 15.12
N GLU A 116 -21.21 -0.91 15.88
CA GLU A 116 -21.13 -2.31 16.30
C GLU A 116 -21.17 -3.26 15.10
N SER A 117 -22.03 -2.97 14.13
CA SER A 117 -22.15 -3.77 12.91
C SER A 117 -20.89 -3.65 12.05
N LYS A 118 -20.34 -2.44 11.89
CA LYS A 118 -19.05 -2.20 11.22
C LYS A 118 -17.95 -3.00 11.88
N LYS A 119 -17.85 -2.94 13.22
CA LYS A 119 -16.86 -3.66 13.99
C LYS A 119 -16.98 -5.18 13.77
N LYS A 120 -18.19 -5.72 13.95
CA LYS A 120 -18.50 -7.15 13.75
C LYS A 120 -18.05 -7.64 12.37
N TYR A 121 -18.44 -6.97 11.28
CA TYR A 121 -18.11 -7.43 9.93
C TYR A 121 -16.63 -7.23 9.57
N LYS A 122 -15.95 -6.22 10.13
CA LYS A 122 -14.49 -6.08 10.00
C LYS A 122 -13.76 -7.23 10.69
N GLU A 123 -14.15 -7.58 11.91
CA GLU A 123 -13.59 -8.72 12.64
C GLU A 123 -13.81 -10.03 11.89
N TYR A 124 -14.99 -10.21 11.27
CA TYR A 124 -15.23 -11.38 10.42
C TYR A 124 -14.36 -11.42 9.18
N ILE A 125 -14.21 -10.30 8.47
CA ILE A 125 -13.32 -10.23 7.31
C ILE A 125 -11.90 -10.61 7.72
N GLU A 126 -11.41 -10.06 8.83
CA GLU A 126 -10.07 -10.37 9.35
C GLU A 126 -9.93 -11.86 9.72
N ALA A 127 -10.88 -12.43 10.45
CA ALA A 127 -10.83 -13.83 10.87
C ALA A 127 -10.90 -14.84 9.72
N PHE A 128 -11.62 -14.49 8.65
CA PHE A 128 -11.80 -15.33 7.46
C PHE A 128 -10.92 -14.91 6.29
N SER A 129 -9.86 -14.15 6.55
CA SER A 129 -8.88 -13.85 5.53
C SER A 129 -7.81 -14.92 5.52
N ASP A 130 -7.69 -15.63 4.40
CA ASP A 130 -6.65 -16.66 4.22
C ASP A 130 -5.23 -16.08 4.31
N TYR A 131 -5.09 -14.77 4.13
CA TYR A 131 -3.81 -14.13 3.94
C TYR A 131 -3.85 -12.62 4.25
N ASP A 132 -2.88 -12.14 5.02
CA ASP A 132 -2.52 -10.73 5.13
C ASP A 132 -1.27 -10.44 4.29
N LEU A 133 -1.45 -9.63 3.23
CA LEU A 133 -0.34 -9.23 2.36
C LEU A 133 0.72 -8.44 3.13
N VAL A 134 0.36 -7.77 4.22
CA VAL A 134 1.30 -6.97 5.01
C VAL A 134 2.41 -7.81 5.61
N ASP A 135 2.13 -9.03 6.06
CA ASP A 135 3.15 -9.90 6.63
C ASP A 135 4.17 -10.34 5.57
N TYR A 136 3.70 -10.67 4.37
CA TYR A 136 4.61 -10.91 3.24
C TYR A 136 5.43 -9.69 2.83
N LEU A 137 4.85 -8.49 2.91
CA LEU A 137 5.59 -7.25 2.65
C LEU A 137 6.67 -7.01 3.70
N LYS A 138 6.41 -7.30 4.98
CA LYS A 138 7.43 -7.27 6.04
C LYS A 138 8.55 -8.25 5.74
N ASP A 139 8.24 -9.48 5.34
CA ASP A 139 9.25 -10.49 5.00
C ASP A 139 10.09 -10.09 3.77
N CYS A 140 9.46 -9.51 2.75
CA CYS A 140 10.16 -8.94 1.60
C CYS A 140 11.09 -7.80 2.03
N TYR A 141 10.59 -6.91 2.89
CA TYR A 141 11.36 -5.80 3.43
C TYR A 141 12.56 -6.31 4.23
N LEU A 142 12.38 -7.27 5.14
CA LEU A 142 13.44 -7.86 5.95
C LEU A 142 14.57 -8.45 5.10
N ARG A 143 14.22 -9.17 4.02
CA ARG A 143 15.21 -9.75 3.08
C ARG A 143 16.04 -8.71 2.34
N GLN A 144 15.53 -7.49 2.19
CA GLN A 144 16.19 -6.42 1.43
C GLN A 144 16.67 -5.27 2.33
N CYS A 145 16.41 -5.32 3.64
CA CYS A 145 16.51 -4.14 4.50
C CYS A 145 17.93 -3.59 4.58
N ASP A 146 18.95 -4.45 4.60
CA ASP A 146 20.35 -4.02 4.64
C ASP A 146 20.79 -3.33 3.34
N MET A 147 20.40 -3.89 2.19
CA MET A 147 20.64 -3.26 0.88
C MET A 147 19.95 -1.89 0.80
N LEU A 148 18.68 -1.81 1.21
CA LEU A 148 17.91 -0.58 1.19
C LEU A 148 18.48 0.49 2.14
N LYS A 149 18.95 0.09 3.32
CA LYS A 149 19.65 0.99 4.26
C LYS A 149 20.93 1.54 3.65
N GLY A 150 21.73 0.70 2.98
CA GLY A 150 22.92 1.14 2.25
C GLY A 150 22.59 2.20 1.19
N GLN A 151 21.60 1.91 0.33
CA GLN A 151 21.14 2.85 -0.69
C GLN A 151 20.62 4.16 -0.10
N TYR A 152 19.93 4.12 1.04
CA TYR A 152 19.45 5.31 1.73
C TYR A 152 20.61 6.17 2.26
N ILE A 153 21.62 5.55 2.88
CA ILE A 153 22.82 6.26 3.36
C ILE A 153 23.55 6.91 2.18
N ASP A 154 23.77 6.16 1.09
CA ASP A 154 24.41 6.67 -0.12
C ASP A 154 23.65 7.87 -0.71
N TYR A 155 22.32 7.78 -0.76
CA TYR A 155 21.47 8.86 -1.22
C TYR A 155 21.65 10.12 -0.36
N VAL A 156 21.53 10.00 0.97
CA VAL A 156 21.68 11.13 1.91
C VAL A 156 23.07 11.76 1.82
N LEU A 157 24.12 10.95 1.71
CA LEU A 157 25.50 11.43 1.53
C LEU A 157 25.69 12.15 0.19
N SER A 158 25.12 11.60 -0.89
CA SER A 158 25.19 12.22 -2.22
C SER A 158 24.47 13.57 -2.26
N ASP A 159 23.32 13.68 -1.59
CA ASP A 159 22.51 14.91 -1.55
C ASP A 159 23.18 15.99 -0.69
N SER A 160 23.77 15.58 0.44
CA SER A 160 24.59 16.45 1.30
C SER A 160 25.79 17.03 0.55
N SER A 161 26.38 16.26 -0.38
CA SER A 161 27.50 16.71 -1.21
C SER A 161 27.08 17.72 -2.29
N LYS A 162 25.85 17.60 -2.82
CA LYS A 162 25.29 18.56 -3.79
C LYS A 162 25.01 19.92 -3.14
N ASN A 163 24.48 19.92 -1.92
CA ASN A 163 24.21 21.14 -1.17
C ASN A 163 25.49 21.90 -0.73
N ARG A 164 26.63 21.22 -0.61
CA ARG A 164 27.92 21.88 -0.32
C ARG A 164 28.59 22.52 -1.54
N LYS A 165 28.28 22.09 -2.77
CA LYS A 165 28.82 22.68 -4.01
C LYS A 165 28.05 23.92 -4.49
N ALA A 166 26.91 24.22 -3.87
CA ALA A 166 26.06 25.37 -4.18
C ALA A 166 26.25 26.56 -3.22
N ARG A 167 27.23 26.47 -2.30
CA ARG A 167 27.71 27.56 -1.43
C ARG A 167 29.14 27.90 -1.79
#